data_AF-A0A087UV49-F1
#
_entry.id   AF-A0A087UV49-F1
#
_cell.length_a   1.000
_cell.length_b   1.000
_cell.length_c   1.000
_cell.angle_alpha   90.00
_cell.angle_beta   90.00
_cell.angle_gamma   90.00
#
_symmetry.space_group_name_H-M   'P 1'
#
loop_
_entity.id
_entity.type
_entity.pdbx_description
1 polymer ?
#
loop_
_entity_poly.entity_id
_entity_poly.type
_entity_poly.pdbx_seq_one_letter_code
_entity_poly.pdbx_strand_id
1 'polypeptide(L)'
;MAGAEKFCKLRLNTGTNSSVPYSQLLDLRSAQTLNERASAEATAEFLRELPSYNENNFSRFQPDTSCKNSIKKSSVYIATKDHPSEQIITTEKTTILLRYLQQQYDRKKNLLKRESENAGPSGNFDPVPQKKSRLQIED
;
A
#
# COMPACT_ATOMS: atom_id res chain seq x y z
N MET A 1 1.96 60.22 0.48
CA MET A 1 0.75 59.44 0.79
C MET A 1 1.10 58.47 1.89
N ALA A 2 0.46 58.60 3.06
CA ALA A 2 0.72 57.81 4.26
C ALA A 2 -0.05 56.48 4.21
N GLY A 3 0.64 55.36 4.43
CA GLY A 3 0.03 54.05 4.66
C GLY A 3 0.05 53.75 6.16
N ALA A 4 -1.11 53.70 6.79
CA ALA A 4 -1.26 53.42 8.22
C ALA A 4 -1.35 51.91 8.46
N GLU A 5 -0.35 51.33 9.12
CA GLU A 5 -0.39 49.95 9.60
C GLU A 5 -1.20 49.90 10.91
N LYS A 6 -2.41 49.33 10.83
CA LYS A 6 -3.26 49.09 12.00
C LYS A 6 -2.77 47.83 12.70
N PHE A 7 -2.03 47.99 13.80
CA PHE A 7 -1.74 46.89 14.72
C PHE A 7 -3.01 46.48 15.46
N CYS A 8 -3.64 45.40 15.02
CA CYS A 8 -4.68 44.72 15.80
C CYS A 8 -4.03 44.06 17.02
N LYS A 9 -4.18 44.67 18.20
CA LYS A 9 -3.84 44.02 19.48
C LYS A 9 -4.84 42.88 19.73
N LEU A 10 -4.44 41.65 19.45
CA LEU A 10 -5.15 40.46 19.92
C LEU A 10 -4.97 40.37 21.44
N ARG A 11 -6.05 40.64 22.17
CA ARG A 11 -6.09 40.43 23.63
C ARG A 11 -6.47 38.98 23.87
N LEU A 12 -5.49 38.14 24.21
CA LEU A 12 -5.75 36.81 24.76
C LEU A 12 -6.27 37.00 26.18
N ASN A 13 -7.52 36.59 26.41
CA ASN A 13 -8.14 36.61 27.72
C ASN A 13 -8.09 35.19 28.29
N THR A 14 -6.99 34.85 28.97
CA THR A 14 -6.90 33.60 29.75
C THR A 14 -7.45 33.90 31.14
N GLY A 15 -8.75 33.65 31.31
CA GLY A 15 -9.42 33.77 32.59
C GLY A 15 -8.92 32.70 33.56
N THR A 16 -7.96 33.08 34.41
CA THR A 16 -7.65 32.56 35.76
C THR A 16 -6.49 33.41 36.30
N ASN A 17 -6.73 34.26 37.32
CA ASN A 17 -5.69 35.08 37.96
C ASN A 17 -4.86 34.27 38.98
N SER A 18 -4.40 33.06 38.61
CA SER A 18 -3.26 32.44 39.30
C SER A 18 -2.03 32.77 38.47
N SER A 19 -1.18 33.68 38.98
CA SER A 19 0.13 33.95 38.39
C SER A 19 0.93 32.65 38.40
N VAL A 20 0.90 31.91 37.29
CA VAL A 20 1.77 30.75 37.08
C VAL A 20 3.18 31.32 37.01
N PRO A 21 4.06 31.03 38.00
CA PRO A 21 5.40 31.59 38.02
C PRO A 21 6.14 31.19 36.75
N TYR A 22 6.97 32.09 36.22
CA TYR A 22 7.71 31.89 34.97
C TYR A 22 8.55 30.60 34.97
N SER A 23 9.00 30.14 36.15
CA SER A 23 9.64 28.84 36.32
C SER A 23 8.76 27.69 35.85
N GLN A 24 7.48 27.65 36.24
CA GLN A 24 6.56 26.59 35.84
C GLN A 24 6.23 26.64 34.33
N LEU A 25 6.18 27.82 33.72
CA LEU A 25 6.02 27.95 32.27
C LEU A 25 7.27 27.48 31.50
N LEU A 26 8.46 27.76 32.03
CA LEU A 26 9.72 27.30 31.47
C LEU A 26 9.84 25.77 31.58
N ASP A 27 9.40 25.18 32.70
CA ASP A 27 9.34 23.75 32.94
C ASP A 27 8.37 23.04 31.98
N LEU A 28 7.18 23.61 31.72
CA LEU A 28 6.24 23.08 30.73
C LEU A 28 6.78 23.14 29.31
N ARG A 29 7.43 24.25 28.94
CA ARG A 29 8.05 24.42 27.62
C ARG A 29 9.21 23.44 27.42
N SER A 30 10.03 23.23 28.44
CA SER A 30 11.11 22.25 28.41
C SER A 30 10.59 20.80 28.41
N ALA A 31 9.54 20.48 29.17
CA ALA A 31 8.88 19.18 29.13
C ALA A 31 8.27 18.85 27.75
N GLN A 32 7.65 19.84 27.08
CA GLN A 32 7.18 19.68 25.70
C GLN A 32 8.33 19.34 24.73
N THR A 33 9.48 20.03 24.84
CA THR A 33 10.65 19.72 24.01
C THR A 33 11.25 18.32 24.26
N LEU A 34 11.13 17.80 25.49
CA LEU A 34 11.55 16.43 25.81
C LEU A 34 10.58 15.39 25.24
N ASN A 35 9.28 15.66 25.27
CA ASN A 35 8.28 14.76 24.72
C ASN A 35 8.35 14.68 23.18
N GLU A 36 8.60 15.81 22.51
CA GLU A 36 8.86 15.82 21.06
C GLU A 36 10.17 15.11 20.70
N ARG A 37 11.22 15.25 21.52
CA ARG A 37 12.45 14.46 21.37
C ARG A 37 12.22 12.97 21.57
N ALA A 38 11.47 12.57 22.61
CA ALA A 38 11.18 11.17 22.89
C ALA A 38 10.36 10.52 21.76
N SER A 39 9.42 11.25 21.16
CA SER A 39 8.67 10.80 19.98
C SER A 39 9.57 10.69 18.74
N ALA A 40 10.44 11.67 18.51
CA ALA A 40 11.42 11.61 17.42
C ALA A 40 12.43 10.46 17.60
N GLU A 41 12.83 10.16 18.84
CA GLU A 41 13.74 9.07 19.16
C GLU A 41 13.08 7.70 19.01
N ALA A 42 11.82 7.55 19.43
CA ALA A 42 11.04 6.32 19.20
C ALA A 42 10.83 6.03 17.70
N THR A 43 10.60 7.08 16.89
CA THR A 43 10.49 6.92 15.44
C THR A 43 11.85 6.64 14.78
N ALA A 44 12.94 7.25 15.26
CA ALA A 44 14.29 6.97 14.76
C ALA A 44 14.74 5.53 15.07
N GLU A 45 14.44 5.05 16.28
CA GLU A 45 14.70 3.67 16.72
C GLU A 45 13.95 2.65 15.85
N PHE A 46 12.70 2.95 15.48
CA PHE A 46 11.94 2.13 14.55
C PHE A 46 12.52 2.13 13.12
N LEU A 47 13.15 3.24 12.69
CA LEU A 47 13.69 3.41 11.34
C LEU A 47 15.16 3.01 11.19
N ARG A 48 15.85 2.60 12.26
CA ARG A 48 17.30 2.35 12.21
C ARG A 48 17.69 1.06 11.48
N GLU A 49 16.80 0.08 11.36
CA GLU A 49 17.07 -1.24 10.75
C GLU A 49 16.29 -1.46 9.43
N LEU A 50 16.25 -0.44 8.57
CA LEU A 50 15.66 -0.64 7.25
C LEU A 50 16.50 -1.63 6.41
N PRO A 51 15.87 -2.51 5.62
CA PRO A 51 16.59 -3.48 4.80
C PRO A 51 17.62 -2.84 3.88
N SER A 52 18.85 -3.35 3.92
CA SER A 52 19.94 -2.97 3.03
C SER A 52 20.45 -4.20 2.27
N TYR A 53 20.22 -4.24 0.96
CA TYR A 53 20.76 -5.30 0.11
C TYR A 53 22.27 -5.17 -0.08
N ASN A 54 22.80 -3.94 -0.05
CA ASN A 54 24.22 -3.62 -0.14
C ASN A 54 24.47 -2.23 0.45
N GLU A 55 25.25 -2.17 1.53
CA GLU A 55 25.61 -0.93 2.25
C GLU A 55 26.32 0.09 1.35
N ASN A 56 26.97 -0.36 0.27
CA ASN A 56 27.71 0.51 -0.63
C ASN A 56 26.82 1.24 -1.66
N ASN A 57 25.56 0.87 -1.83
CA ASN A 57 24.69 1.43 -2.88
C ASN A 57 24.51 2.95 -2.77
N PHE A 58 24.53 3.50 -1.54
CA PHE A 58 24.30 4.92 -1.28
C PHE A 58 25.44 5.60 -0.50
N SER A 59 26.48 4.87 -0.09
CA SER A 59 27.58 5.42 0.72
C SER A 59 28.37 6.53 0.03
N ARG A 60 28.34 6.59 -1.30
CA ARG A 60 29.01 7.62 -2.12
C ARG A 60 28.04 8.58 -2.81
N PHE A 61 26.75 8.54 -2.47
CA PHE A 61 25.77 9.42 -3.10
C PHE A 61 26.06 10.88 -2.75
N GLN A 62 26.22 11.72 -3.77
CA GLN A 62 26.39 13.16 -3.64
C GLN A 62 25.14 13.83 -4.23
N PRO A 63 24.33 14.53 -3.44
CA PRO A 63 23.22 15.32 -3.98
C PRO A 63 23.81 16.56 -4.65
N ASP A 64 24.01 16.51 -5.97
CA ASP A 64 24.52 17.65 -6.74
C ASP A 64 23.62 18.89 -6.55
N THR A 65 24.10 19.90 -5.81
CA THR A 65 23.39 21.16 -5.51
C THR A 65 23.09 22.02 -6.75
N SER A 66 23.54 21.62 -7.94
CA SER A 66 23.33 22.33 -9.20
C SER A 66 22.65 21.50 -10.29
N CYS A 67 21.75 20.59 -9.90
CA CYS A 67 20.93 19.80 -10.81
C CYS A 67 20.11 20.68 -11.78
N LYS A 68 20.71 21.02 -12.93
CA LYS A 68 19.98 21.31 -14.17
C LYS A 68 19.61 19.95 -14.75
N ASN A 69 18.31 19.67 -14.77
CA ASN A 69 17.64 18.38 -14.99
C ASN A 69 17.87 17.73 -16.38
N SER A 70 19.07 17.82 -16.95
CA SER A 70 19.35 17.44 -18.34
C SER A 70 20.60 16.55 -18.55
N ILE A 71 21.47 16.36 -17.56
CA ILE A 71 22.81 15.76 -17.81
C ILE A 71 22.83 14.22 -17.73
N LYS A 72 21.83 13.56 -17.15
CA LYS A 72 21.86 12.09 -16.97
C LYS A 72 20.58 11.40 -17.46
N LYS A 73 20.04 11.79 -18.62
CA LYS A 73 19.07 10.89 -19.26
C LYS A 73 19.78 9.55 -19.50
N SER A 74 19.23 8.47 -18.98
CA SER A 74 19.73 7.13 -19.28
C SER A 74 19.83 6.98 -20.79
N SER A 75 20.92 6.38 -21.27
CA SER A 75 21.06 6.12 -22.69
C SER A 75 19.92 5.24 -23.17
N VAL A 76 19.40 5.53 -24.35
CA VAL A 76 18.35 4.72 -24.97
C VAL A 76 18.98 3.40 -25.40
N TYR A 77 18.39 2.28 -24.99
CA TYR A 77 18.79 0.96 -25.47
C TYR A 77 18.35 0.77 -26.92
N ILE A 78 19.31 0.51 -27.81
CA ILE A 78 19.07 0.17 -29.21
C ILE A 78 19.42 -1.31 -29.37
N ALA A 79 18.43 -2.16 -29.62
CA ALA A 79 18.65 -3.58 -29.89
C ALA A 79 19.33 -3.74 -31.25
N THR A 80 20.52 -4.36 -31.27
CA THR A 80 21.31 -4.60 -32.50
C THR A 80 21.33 -6.06 -32.92
N LYS A 81 20.84 -6.95 -32.06
CA LYS A 81 20.78 -8.38 -32.29
C LYS A 81 19.36 -8.87 -32.04
N ASP A 82 18.90 -9.75 -32.91
CA ASP A 82 17.62 -10.43 -32.73
C ASP A 82 17.80 -11.64 -31.82
N HIS A 83 17.03 -11.68 -30.75
CA HIS A 83 16.94 -12.81 -29.83
C HIS A 83 15.52 -13.39 -29.91
N PRO A 84 15.33 -14.63 -30.37
CA PRO A 84 14.01 -15.22 -30.49
C PRO A 84 13.40 -15.47 -29.11
N SER A 85 12.10 -15.23 -28.96
CA SER A 85 11.37 -15.56 -27.73
C SER A 85 11.15 -17.07 -27.61
N GLU A 86 11.39 -17.64 -26.43
CA GLU A 86 11.18 -19.07 -26.18
C GLU A 86 9.70 -19.46 -26.16
N GLN A 87 8.82 -18.54 -25.74
CA GLN A 87 7.38 -18.79 -25.57
C GLN A 87 6.56 -17.62 -26.12
N ILE A 88 5.36 -17.92 -26.63
CA ILE A 88 4.43 -16.94 -27.19
C ILE A 88 3.17 -16.93 -26.34
N ILE A 89 2.82 -15.75 -25.80
CA ILE A 89 1.56 -15.55 -25.08
C ILE A 89 0.43 -15.52 -26.11
N THR A 90 -0.45 -16.52 -26.06
CA THR A 90 -1.60 -16.64 -26.96
C THR A 90 -2.90 -16.45 -26.18
N THR A 91 -3.84 -15.69 -26.75
CA THR A 91 -5.19 -15.58 -26.19
C THR A 91 -6.08 -16.69 -26.73
N GLU A 92 -6.97 -17.19 -25.88
CA GLU A 92 -8.00 -18.14 -26.33
C GLU A 92 -8.90 -17.48 -27.38
N LYS A 93 -9.17 -18.19 -28.48
CA LYS A 93 -10.02 -17.69 -29.57
C LYS A 93 -11.51 -17.69 -29.24
N THR A 94 -11.92 -18.43 -28.22
CA THR A 94 -13.34 -18.63 -27.89
C THR A 94 -13.87 -17.44 -27.09
N THR A 95 -15.12 -17.05 -27.38
CA THR A 95 -15.78 -16.02 -26.59
C THR A 95 -16.08 -16.54 -25.19
N ILE A 96 -16.03 -15.64 -24.21
CA ILE A 96 -16.22 -16.00 -22.79
C ILE A 96 -17.57 -16.68 -22.54
N LEU A 97 -18.61 -16.30 -23.27
CA LEU A 97 -19.95 -16.88 -23.16
C LEU A 97 -19.98 -18.32 -23.66
N LEU A 98 -19.43 -18.59 -24.86
CA LEU A 98 -19.42 -19.93 -25.44
C LEU A 98 -18.58 -20.89 -24.59
N ARG A 99 -17.42 -20.44 -24.11
CA ARG A 99 -16.58 -21.20 -23.18
C ARG A 99 -17.37 -21.58 -21.92
N TYR A 100 -18.11 -20.64 -21.34
CA TYR A 100 -18.92 -20.88 -20.15
C TYR A 100 -20.02 -21.93 -20.40
N LEU A 101 -20.80 -21.77 -21.49
CA LEU A 101 -21.90 -22.68 -21.82
C LEU A 101 -21.39 -24.11 -22.08
N GLN A 102 -20.32 -24.25 -22.87
CA GLN A 102 -19.68 -25.54 -23.15
C GLN A 102 -19.22 -26.21 -21.84
N GLN A 103 -18.56 -25.44 -20.96
CA GLN A 103 -18.09 -25.96 -19.68
C GLN A 103 -19.24 -26.40 -18.77
N GLN A 104 -20.40 -25.72 -18.79
CA GLN A 104 -21.60 -26.15 -18.05
C GLN A 104 -22.18 -27.44 -18.62
N TYR A 105 -22.27 -27.53 -19.95
CA TYR A 105 -22.76 -28.72 -20.63
C TYR A 105 -21.88 -29.95 -20.35
N ASP A 106 -20.56 -29.83 -20.50
CA ASP A 106 -19.61 -30.93 -20.25
C ASP A 106 -19.63 -31.37 -18.79
N ARG A 107 -19.76 -30.42 -17.85
CA ARG A 107 -19.95 -30.72 -16.42
C ARG A 107 -21.20 -31.56 -16.19
N LYS A 108 -22.36 -31.14 -16.72
CA LYS A 108 -23.62 -31.88 -16.59
C LYS A 108 -23.54 -33.28 -17.25
N LYS A 109 -22.94 -33.37 -18.43
CA LYS A 109 -22.74 -34.63 -19.15
C LYS A 109 -21.86 -35.61 -18.38
N ASN A 110 -20.79 -35.14 -17.75
CA ASN A 110 -19.91 -35.99 -16.94
C ASN A 110 -20.58 -36.48 -15.65
N LEU A 111 -21.47 -35.68 -15.06
CA LEU A 111 -22.32 -36.11 -13.94
C LEU A 111 -23.25 -37.27 -14.35
N LEU A 112 -23.93 -37.14 -15.48
CA LEU A 112 -24.83 -38.17 -16.01
C LEU A 112 -24.10 -39.49 -16.35
N LYS A 113 -22.86 -39.40 -16.85
CA LYS A 113 -22.03 -40.60 -17.11
C LYS A 113 -21.61 -41.32 -15.82
N ARG A 114 -21.34 -40.58 -14.74
CA ARG A 114 -21.01 -41.17 -13.43
C ARG A 114 -22.23 -41.79 -12.76
N GLU A 115 -23.43 -41.20 -12.90
CA GLU A 115 -24.67 -41.79 -12.40
C GLU A 115 -25.11 -43.03 -13.19
N SER A 116 -24.80 -43.10 -14.48
CA SER A 116 -25.13 -44.27 -15.32
C SER A 116 -24.37 -45.54 -14.88
N GLU A 117 -23.27 -45.40 -14.15
CA GLU A 117 -22.55 -46.52 -13.51
C GLU A 117 -23.01 -46.79 -12.06
N ASN A 118 -23.86 -45.94 -11.49
CA ASN A 118 -24.24 -45.94 -10.07
C ASN A 118 -25.76 -45.88 -9.84
N ALA A 119 -26.58 -46.22 -10.83
CA ALA A 119 -28.04 -46.21 -10.75
C ALA A 119 -28.57 -47.36 -9.86
N GLY A 120 -28.46 -47.19 -8.54
CA GLY A 120 -29.46 -47.61 -7.57
C GLY A 120 -30.51 -46.50 -7.38
N PRO A 121 -31.78 -46.82 -7.04
CA PRO A 121 -32.86 -45.84 -7.09
C PRO A 121 -32.99 -45.10 -5.75
N SER A 122 -32.66 -43.81 -5.73
CA SER A 122 -33.32 -42.84 -4.84
C SER A 122 -32.96 -41.42 -5.22
N GLY A 123 -33.98 -40.66 -5.64
CA GLY A 123 -33.88 -39.22 -5.76
C GLY A 123 -33.80 -38.59 -4.37
N ASN A 124 -32.79 -37.76 -4.16
CA ASN A 124 -32.80 -36.64 -3.23
C ASN A 124 -31.80 -35.60 -3.75
N PHE A 125 -32.34 -34.51 -4.32
CA PHE A 125 -31.57 -33.32 -4.66
C PHE A 125 -31.42 -32.48 -3.37
N ASP A 126 -30.44 -32.82 -2.54
CA ASP A 126 -30.02 -31.93 -1.46
C ASP A 126 -28.84 -31.06 -1.94
N PRO A 127 -28.90 -29.73 -1.78
CA PRO A 127 -27.79 -28.86 -2.16
C PRO A 127 -26.69 -28.96 -1.10
N VAL A 128 -25.57 -29.60 -1.47
CA VAL A 128 -24.36 -29.64 -0.63
C VAL A 128 -23.85 -28.20 -0.40
N PRO A 129 -23.54 -27.80 0.85
CA PRO A 129 -23.18 -26.42 1.17
C PRO A 129 -21.82 -26.07 0.55
N GLN A 130 -21.80 -24.99 -0.24
CA GLN A 130 -20.56 -24.44 -0.77
C GLN A 130 -19.72 -23.82 0.35
N LYS A 131 -18.43 -24.20 0.41
CA LYS A 131 -17.42 -23.62 1.30
C LYS A 131 -17.37 -22.10 1.10
N LYS A 132 -17.68 -21.34 2.16
CA LYS A 132 -17.50 -19.89 2.22
C LYS A 132 -16.02 -19.55 2.41
N SER A 133 -15.56 -18.45 1.80
CA SER A 133 -14.20 -17.93 1.95
C SER A 133 -13.91 -17.51 3.39
N ARG A 134 -12.67 -17.78 3.84
CA ARG A 134 -12.14 -17.59 5.20
C ARG A 134 -11.96 -16.13 5.59
N LEU A 135 -13.05 -15.40 5.82
CA LEU A 135 -13.01 -14.12 6.55
C LEU A 135 -14.27 -13.99 7.43
N GLN A 136 -14.25 -14.69 8.57
CA GLN A 136 -14.91 -14.23 9.80
C GLN A 136 -14.05 -14.71 10.96
N ILE A 137 -13.18 -13.81 11.42
CA ILE A 137 -12.69 -13.80 12.80
C ILE A 137 -13.47 -12.63 13.41
N GLU A 138 -14.41 -12.94 14.30
CA GLU A 138 -14.95 -11.97 15.25
C GLU A 138 -14.40 -12.33 16.64
N ASP A 139 -13.93 -11.28 17.31
CA ASP A 139 -13.61 -11.04 18.73
C ASP A 139 -13.07 -12.17 19.63
#